data_AF-A0A6N9IZQ8-F1
#
_entry.id   AF-A0A6N9IZQ8-F1
#
_cell.length_a   1.000
_cell.length_b   1.000
_cell.length_c   1.000
_cell.angle_alpha   90.00
_cell.angle_beta   90.00
_cell.angle_gamma   90.00
#
_symmetry.space_group_name_H-M   'P 1'
#
loop_
_entity.id
_entity.type
_entity.pdbx_description
1 polymer ?
#
loop_
_entity_poly.entity_id
_entity_poly.type
_entity_poly.pdbx_seq_one_letter_code
_entity_poly.pdbx_strand_id
1 'polypeptide(L)'
;MDTIAHFYREINSGFLNKNCGQGFEVSYLAEYDENDDPVFRKFVDYTPENHEKIKKMMEADDCMEFFIHETDLIKYYKNFKIANLQEALKKIRLKKF
;
A
#
# COMPACT_ATOMS: atom_id res chain seq x y z
N MET A 1 -10.00 -23.68 -8.21
CA MET A 1 -8.67 -23.38 -7.67
C MET A 1 -8.78 -22.03 -7.02
N ASP A 2 -8.34 -21.86 -5.78
CA ASP A 2 -8.25 -20.53 -5.18
C ASP A 2 -6.97 -19.87 -5.71
N THR A 3 -7.13 -18.92 -6.63
CA THR A 3 -6.03 -18.27 -7.33
C THR A 3 -5.49 -17.18 -6.42
N ILE A 4 -4.18 -17.06 -6.19
CA ILE A 4 -3.63 -16.08 -5.23
C ILE A 4 -4.01 -14.62 -5.55
N ALA A 5 -4.51 -14.37 -6.76
CA ALA A 5 -5.08 -13.13 -7.24
C ALA A 5 -6.09 -12.48 -6.29
N HIS A 6 -6.92 -13.26 -5.60
CA HIS A 6 -7.93 -12.71 -4.69
C HIS A 6 -7.34 -11.99 -3.47
N PHE A 7 -6.05 -12.21 -3.18
CA PHE A 7 -5.30 -11.52 -2.14
C PHE A 7 -4.65 -10.22 -2.61
N TYR A 8 -4.73 -9.85 -3.89
CA TYR A 8 -4.21 -8.57 -4.36
C TYR A 8 -5.33 -7.54 -4.47
N ARG A 9 -5.03 -6.31 -4.08
CA ARG A 9 -5.94 -5.16 -4.16
C ARG A 9 -5.26 -4.05 -4.93
N GLU A 10 -5.98 -3.48 -5.89
CA GLU A 10 -5.52 -2.33 -6.65
C GLU A 10 -5.31 -1.11 -5.73
N ILE A 11 -4.24 -0.36 -5.98
CA ILE A 11 -3.88 0.88 -5.29
C ILE A 11 -3.45 1.95 -6.29
N ASN A 12 -3.69 3.21 -5.94
CA ASN A 12 -3.27 4.37 -6.72
C ASN A 12 -2.38 5.29 -5.90
N SER A 13 -1.87 6.37 -6.50
CA SER A 13 -1.05 7.37 -5.80
C SER A 13 -1.76 7.98 -4.58
N GLY A 14 -3.10 8.09 -4.61
CA GLY A 14 -3.92 8.54 -3.49
C GLY A 14 -3.87 7.62 -2.27
N PHE A 15 -3.64 6.31 -2.47
CA PHE A 15 -3.40 5.36 -1.38
C PHE A 15 -2.15 5.74 -0.59
N LEU A 16 -1.07 6.16 -1.25
CA LEU A 16 0.19 6.50 -0.59
C LEU A 16 0.07 7.73 0.34
N ASN A 17 -0.87 8.64 0.09
CA ASN A 17 -1.01 9.90 0.85
C ASN A 17 -1.31 9.70 2.34
N LYS A 18 -1.75 8.52 2.79
CA LYS A 18 -1.88 8.27 4.23
C LYS A 18 -0.50 7.90 4.75
N ASN A 19 0.13 8.87 5.41
CA ASN A 19 1.48 8.80 5.97
C ASN A 19 1.65 7.52 6.82
N CYS A 20 2.22 6.49 6.21
CA CYS A 20 2.46 5.20 6.83
C CYS A 20 3.97 5.06 7.01
N GLY A 21 4.41 5.06 8.27
CA GLY A 21 5.81 4.86 8.64
C GLY A 21 6.33 3.43 8.40
N GLN A 22 5.61 2.59 7.66
CA GLN A 22 5.97 1.21 7.37
C GLN A 22 6.10 1.00 5.86
N GLY A 23 7.06 0.16 5.48
CA GLY A 23 7.16 -0.35 4.13
C GLY A 23 6.19 -1.50 3.81
N PHE A 24 5.90 -1.65 2.53
CA PHE A 24 5.09 -2.72 1.95
C PHE A 24 5.51 -2.96 0.49
N GLU A 25 5.18 -4.13 -0.05
CA GLU A 25 5.47 -4.44 -1.45
C GLU A 25 4.36 -3.90 -2.36
N VAL A 26 4.77 -3.21 -3.43
CA VAL A 26 3.91 -2.84 -4.55
C VAL A 26 4.21 -3.77 -5.71
N SER A 27 3.18 -4.32 -6.31
CA SER A 27 3.24 -5.20 -7.48
C SER A 27 2.49 -4.59 -8.67
N TYR A 28 2.73 -5.10 -9.86
CA TYR A 28 1.94 -4.81 -11.06
C TYR A 28 1.46 -6.13 -11.69
N LEU A 29 0.37 -6.06 -12.45
CA LEU A 29 -0.08 -7.19 -13.26
C LEU A 29 0.85 -7.35 -14.47
N ALA A 30 1.61 -8.43 -14.52
CA ALA A 30 2.59 -8.66 -15.58
C ALA A 30 1.99 -9.36 -16.80
N GLU A 31 1.29 -10.47 -16.54
CA GLU A 31 0.72 -11.33 -17.58
C GLU A 31 -0.38 -12.21 -16.97
N TYR A 32 -1.09 -12.95 -17.83
CA TYR A 32 -1.97 -14.04 -17.44
C TYR A 32 -1.28 -15.36 -17.80
N ASP A 33 -1.37 -16.36 -16.93
CA ASP A 33 -0.80 -17.68 -17.18
C ASP A 33 -1.64 -18.53 -18.16
N GLU A 34 -1.25 -19.78 -18.38
CA GLU A 34 -1.96 -20.70 -19.29
C GLU A 34 -3.41 -21.01 -18.87
N ASN A 35 -3.81 -20.68 -17.64
CA ASN A 35 -5.15 -20.86 -17.10
C ASN A 35 -5.95 -19.54 -17.00
N ASP A 36 -5.46 -18.46 -17.65
CA ASP A 36 -6.00 -17.10 -17.52
C ASP A 36 -5.93 -16.55 -16.07
N ASP A 37 -5.01 -17.05 -15.24
CA ASP A 37 -4.80 -16.51 -13.89
C ASP A 37 -3.80 -15.34 -13.91
N PRO A 38 -4.10 -14.22 -13.22
CA PRO A 38 -3.22 -13.05 -13.23
C PRO A 38 -1.94 -13.31 -12.44
N VAL A 39 -0.80 -13.01 -13.08
CA VAL A 39 0.54 -13.11 -12.51
C VAL A 39 1.03 -11.73 -12.10
N PHE A 40 1.15 -11.53 -10.78
CA PHE A 40 1.68 -10.30 -10.21
C PHE A 40 3.19 -10.36 -10.08
N ARG A 41 3.88 -9.29 -10.51
CA ARG A 41 5.32 -9.14 -10.28
C ARG A 41 5.58 -7.93 -9.41
N LYS A 42 6.61 -8.07 -8.56
CA LYS A 42 7.09 -6.98 -7.73
C LYS A 42 7.50 -5.79 -8.59
N PHE A 43 6.92 -4.63 -8.29
CA PHE A 43 7.35 -3.34 -8.81
C PHE A 43 8.44 -2.76 -7.91
N VAL A 44 8.14 -2.57 -6.62
CA VAL A 44 9.04 -1.94 -5.67
C VAL A 44 8.67 -2.25 -4.22
N ASP A 45 9.65 -2.20 -3.33
CA ASP A 45 9.39 -2.05 -1.90
C ASP A 45 9.13 -0.58 -1.58
N TYR A 46 7.89 -0.24 -1.25
CA TYR A 46 7.59 1.07 -0.71
C TYR A 46 8.25 1.23 0.66
N THR A 47 8.88 2.38 0.92
CA THR A 47 9.34 2.81 2.23
C THR A 47 9.02 4.30 2.42
N PRO A 48 8.95 4.80 3.66
CA PRO A 48 8.77 6.23 3.91
C PRO A 48 9.85 7.10 3.22
N GLU A 49 11.05 6.57 3.05
CA GLU A 49 12.19 7.26 2.43
C GLU A 49 12.03 7.45 0.92
N ASN A 50 11.35 6.51 0.24
CA ASN A 50 11.15 6.56 -1.20
C ASN A 50 9.75 7.03 -1.62
N HIS A 51 8.91 7.44 -0.65
CA HIS A 51 7.51 7.83 -0.84
C HIS A 51 7.29 8.74 -2.06
N GLU A 52 7.95 9.89 -2.09
CA GLU A 52 7.79 10.89 -3.17
C GLU A 52 8.18 10.36 -4.55
N LYS A 53 9.18 9.47 -4.59
CA LYS A 53 9.64 8.86 -5.85
C LYS A 53 8.58 7.87 -6.37
N ILE A 54 8.07 6.99 -5.51
CA ILE A 54 7.08 5.99 -5.91
C ILE A 54 5.75 6.65 -6.28
N LYS A 55 5.33 7.65 -5.51
CA LYS A 55 4.13 8.43 -5.82
C LYS A 55 4.21 9.06 -7.21
N LYS A 56 5.32 9.72 -7.55
CA LYS A 56 5.52 10.30 -8.89
C LYS A 56 5.53 9.25 -10.00
N MET A 57 6.08 8.07 -9.75
CA MET A 57 6.05 6.97 -10.72
C MET A 57 4.62 6.50 -10.98
N MET A 58 3.81 6.35 -9.93
CA MET A 58 2.40 5.96 -10.06
C MET A 58 1.53 7.06 -10.68
N GLU A 59 1.89 8.34 -10.54
CA GLU A 59 1.17 9.46 -11.15
C GLU A 59 1.58 9.72 -12.61
N ALA A 60 2.79 9.31 -13.01
CA ALA A 60 3.29 9.50 -14.36
C ALA A 60 2.90 8.38 -15.33
N ASP A 61 2.53 7.21 -14.81
CA ASP A 61 2.18 6.03 -15.59
C ASP A 61 0.67 5.79 -15.55
N ASP A 62 -0.03 6.28 -16.56
CA ASP A 62 -1.48 6.08 -16.72
C ASP A 62 -1.83 4.68 -17.26
N CYS A 63 -0.83 3.86 -17.61
CA CYS A 63 -1.04 2.56 -18.25
C CYS A 63 -0.82 1.37 -17.31
N MET A 64 -0.10 1.54 -16.19
CA MET A 64 0.13 0.47 -15.22
C MET A 64 -0.83 0.52 -14.04
N GLU A 65 -1.49 -0.61 -13.78
CA GLU A 65 -2.23 -0.85 -12.54
C GLU A 65 -1.30 -1.40 -11.46
N PHE A 66 -1.34 -0.80 -10.27
CA PHE A 66 -0.51 -1.19 -9.13
C PHE A 66 -1.34 -1.92 -8.08
N PHE A 67 -0.73 -2.91 -7.42
CA PHE A 67 -1.39 -3.79 -6.49
C PHE A 67 -0.59 -3.93 -5.20
N ILE A 68 -1.31 -4.18 -4.10
CA ILE A 68 -0.75 -4.53 -2.79
C ILE A 68 -1.34 -5.87 -2.34
N HIS A 69 -0.53 -6.68 -1.67
CA HIS A 69 -1.00 -7.90 -1.03
C HIS A 69 -1.89 -7.57 0.19
N GLU A 70 -2.99 -8.31 0.37
CA GLU A 70 -4.03 -8.05 1.38
C GLU A 70 -3.45 -8.06 2.80
N THR A 71 -2.52 -8.96 3.10
CA THR A 71 -1.78 -8.96 4.36
C THR A 71 -1.09 -7.62 4.65
N ASP A 72 -0.48 -7.00 3.65
CA ASP A 72 0.21 -5.72 3.82
C ASP A 72 -0.79 -4.56 3.86
N LEU A 73 -1.90 -4.67 3.14
CA LEU A 73 -3.03 -3.74 3.25
C LEU A 73 -3.63 -3.72 4.67
N ILE A 74 -3.82 -4.89 5.28
CA ILE A 74 -4.32 -5.03 6.65
C ILE A 74 -3.34 -4.38 7.63
N LYS A 75 -2.04 -4.66 7.49
CA LYS A 75 -1.00 -4.04 8.33
C LYS A 75 -0.99 -2.51 8.16
N TYR A 76 -1.06 -2.03 6.93
CA TYR A 76 -1.10 -0.62 6.59
C TYR A 76 -2.24 0.10 7.33
N TYR A 77 -3.46 -0.42 7.21
CA TYR A 77 -4.62 0.19 7.88
C TYR A 77 -4.57 0.09 9.40
N LYS A 78 -4.12 -1.05 9.94
CA LYS A 78 -3.93 -1.23 11.38
C LYS A 78 -2.98 -0.17 11.93
N ASN A 79 -1.85 0.05 11.28
CA ASN A 79 -0.84 0.99 11.75
C ASN A 79 -1.27 2.45 11.58
N PHE A 80 -1.95 2.77 10.48
CA PHE A 80 -2.56 4.09 10.31
C PHE A 80 -3.55 4.41 11.45
N LYS A 81 -4.44 3.47 11.79
CA LYS A 81 -5.38 3.64 12.91
C LYS A 81 -4.66 3.77 14.25
N ILE A 82 -3.65 2.94 14.52
CA ILE A 82 -2.87 3.01 15.77
C ILE A 82 -2.14 4.35 15.90
N ALA A 83 -1.52 4.85 14.82
CA ALA A 83 -0.83 6.14 14.82
C ALA A 83 -1.80 7.29 15.16
N ASN A 84 -2.97 7.33 14.53
CA ASN A 84 -4.01 8.33 14.81
C ASN A 84 -4.48 8.28 16.28
N LEU A 85 -4.65 7.08 16.84
CA LEU A 85 -5.02 6.90 18.24
C LEU A 85 -3.91 7.41 19.19
N GLN A 86 -2.65 7.11 18.89
CA GLN A 86 -1.50 7.59 19.68
C GLN A 86 -1.41 9.13 19.65
N GLU A 87 -1.64 9.77 18.51
CA GLU A 87 -1.69 11.23 18.40
C GLU A 87 -2.84 11.84 19.19
N ALA A 88 -4.03 11.25 19.12
CA ALA A 88 -5.19 11.69 19.90
C ALA A 88 -4.92 11.60 21.40
N LEU A 89 -4.34 10.50 21.86
CA LEU A 89 -3.95 10.30 23.27
C LEU A 89 -2.91 11.32 23.73
N LYS A 90 -1.89 11.62 22.91
CA LYS A 90 -0.89 12.66 23.20
C LYS A 90 -1.55 14.05 23.35
N LYS A 91 -2.46 14.42 22.44
CA LYS A 91 -3.20 15.69 22.50
C LYS A 91 -4.06 15.80 23.76
N ILE A 92 -4.74 14.72 24.16
CA ILE A 92 -5.52 14.70 25.41
C ILE A 92 -4.61 14.89 26.62
N ARG A 93 -3.45 14.21 26.64
CA ARG A 93 -2.49 14.32 27.74
C ARG A 93 -1.93 15.74 27.87
N LEU A 94 -1.62 16.40 26.76
CA LEU A 94 -1.13 17.79 26.74
C LEU A 94 -2.18 18.82 27.19
N LYS A 95 -3.48 18.56 26.97
CA LYS A 95 -4.56 19.44 27.44
C LYS A 95 -4.83 19.38 28.94
N LYS A 96 -4.27 18.40 29.65
CA LYS A 96 -4.46 18.21 31.10
C LYS A 96 -3.37 18.85 31.95
N PHE A 97 -2.34 19.41 31.32
CA PHE A 97 -1.30 20.24 31.94
C PHE A 97 -1.47 21.68 31.43
#